data_AF-A0A1G3HVX1-F1
#
_entry.id   AF-A0A1G3HVX1-F1
#
_cell.length_a   1.000
_cell.length_b   1.000
_cell.length_c   1.000
_cell.angle_alpha   90.00
_cell.angle_beta   90.00
_cell.angle_gamma   90.00
#
_symmetry.space_group_name_H-M   'P 1'
#
loop_
_entity.id
_entity.type
_entity.pdbx_description
1 polymer ?
#
loop_
_entity_poly.entity_id
_entity_poly.type
_entity_poly.pdbx_seq_one_letter_code
_entity_poly.pdbx_strand_id
1 'polypeptide(L)'
;MPANPWTVAAYARWCERHQRYPAIIKTIRAIARVHRSKSRQRPDRDPTVARTMSEIETRARARPKKKGPGLFPEADILGGSGGTARQAAAAGKSKTHRAAKPKSRRGLSARPKLVSRRKLKT
;
A
#
# COMPACT_ATOMS: atom_id res chain seq x y z
N MET A 1 -4.72 23.95 15.28
CA MET A 1 -5.10 22.65 14.69
C MET A 1 -4.45 22.48 13.34
N PRO A 2 -3.54 21.51 13.14
CA PRO A 2 -3.18 21.08 11.80
C PRO A 2 -4.43 20.50 11.12
N ALA A 3 -4.69 20.89 9.88
CA ALA A 3 -5.63 20.23 8.99
C ALA A 3 -5.26 18.74 8.88
N ASN A 4 -6.29 17.91 8.97
CA ASN A 4 -6.15 16.47 8.82
C ASN A 4 -5.80 16.15 7.33
N PRO A 5 -4.87 15.23 7.02
CA PRO A 5 -4.56 14.86 5.65
C PRO A 5 -5.79 14.56 4.77
N TRP A 6 -6.86 13.98 5.32
CA TRP A 6 -8.08 13.73 4.53
C TRP A 6 -8.80 15.02 4.11
N THR A 7 -8.74 16.10 4.90
CA THR A 7 -9.37 17.37 4.52
C THR A 7 -8.61 18.06 3.40
N VAL A 8 -7.27 17.97 3.41
CA VAL A 8 -6.42 18.46 2.32
C VAL A 8 -6.68 17.69 1.02
N ALA A 9 -6.83 16.36 1.11
CA ALA A 9 -7.18 15.52 -0.03
C ALA A 9 -8.58 15.84 -0.59
N ALA A 10 -9.58 15.98 0.28
CA ALA A 10 -10.93 16.36 -0.12
C ALA A 10 -10.97 17.74 -0.79
N TYR A 11 -10.25 18.72 -0.23
CA TYR A 11 -10.09 20.05 -0.83
C TYR A 11 -9.44 19.99 -2.21
N ALA A 12 -8.36 19.21 -2.37
CA ALA A 12 -7.68 19.04 -3.64
C ALA A 12 -8.64 18.46 -4.69
N ARG A 13 -9.40 17.41 -4.33
CA ARG A 13 -10.37 16.77 -5.21
C ARG A 13 -11.51 17.70 -5.62
N TRP A 14 -11.98 18.56 -4.71
CA TRP A 14 -12.97 19.59 -5.02
C TRP A 14 -12.40 20.65 -5.98
N CYS A 15 -11.15 21.08 -5.77
CA CYS A 15 -10.48 22.08 -6.60
C CYS A 15 -10.22 21.61 -8.03
N GLU A 16 -10.04 20.31 -8.27
CA GLU A 16 -9.80 19.75 -9.62
C GLU A 16 -10.88 20.16 -10.63
N ARG A 17 -12.12 20.39 -10.18
CA ARG A 17 -13.23 20.82 -11.05
C ARG A 17 -13.21 22.33 -11.35
N HIS A 18 -12.50 23.13 -10.57
CA HIS A 18 -12.66 24.60 -10.55
C HIS A 18 -11.36 25.36 -10.78
N GLN A 19 -10.21 24.70 -10.60
CA GLN A 19 -8.90 25.32 -10.65
C GLN A 19 -7.92 24.48 -11.48
N ARG A 20 -7.00 25.17 -12.15
CA ARG A 20 -5.89 24.51 -12.83
C ARG A 20 -4.90 23.94 -11.81
N TYR A 21 -4.33 22.78 -12.12
CA TYR A 21 -3.32 22.09 -11.31
C TYR A 21 -2.25 22.99 -10.64
N PRO A 22 -1.59 23.94 -11.35
CA PRO A 22 -0.60 24.82 -10.71
C PRO A 22 -1.18 25.68 -9.58
N ALA A 23 -2.45 26.11 -9.67
CA ALA A 23 -3.11 26.87 -8.61
C ALA A 23 -3.38 25.98 -7.37
N ILE A 24 -3.81 24.74 -7.60
CA ILE A 24 -4.04 23.73 -6.55
C ILE A 24 -2.73 23.45 -5.79
N ILE A 25 -1.61 23.28 -6.52
CA ILE A 25 -0.31 23.10 -5.87
C ILE A 25 0.08 24.33 -5.05
N LYS A 26 -0.16 25.55 -5.55
CA LYS A 26 0.16 26.78 -4.83
C LYS A 26 -0.59 26.86 -3.50
N THR A 27 -1.88 26.53 -3.48
CA THR A 27 -2.69 26.54 -2.25
C THR A 27 -2.27 25.43 -1.28
N ILE A 28 -2.06 24.20 -1.75
CA ILE A 28 -1.58 23.09 -0.90
C ILE A 28 -0.22 23.41 -0.29
N ARG A 29 0.71 24.02 -1.04
CA ARG A 29 2.02 24.46 -0.49
C ARG A 29 1.87 25.55 0.56
N ALA A 30 0.89 26.44 0.44
CA ALA A 30 0.61 27.45 1.45
C ALA A 30 0.06 26.80 2.74
N ILE A 31 -0.87 25.86 2.60
CA ILE A 31 -1.40 25.07 3.73
C ILE A 31 -0.26 24.33 4.43
N ALA A 32 0.61 23.65 3.69
CA ALA A 32 1.76 22.92 4.23
C ALA A 32 2.74 23.85 4.97
N ARG A 33 2.99 25.07 4.47
CA ARG A 33 3.82 26.07 5.16
C ARG A 33 3.22 26.49 6.51
N VAL A 34 1.92 26.75 6.56
CA VAL A 34 1.21 27.08 7.81
C VAL A 34 1.23 25.90 8.79
N HIS A 35 1.14 24.67 8.29
CA HIS A 35 1.29 23.48 9.13
C HIS A 35 2.68 23.38 9.73
N ARG A 36 3.71 23.61 8.91
CA ARG A 36 5.09 23.58 9.35
C ARG A 36 5.38 24.64 10.41
N SER A 37 4.79 25.83 10.29
CA SER A 37 4.97 26.90 11.30
C SER A 37 4.19 26.66 12.58
N LYS A 38 2.99 26.06 12.50
CA LYS A 38 2.13 25.78 13.66
C LYS A 38 2.44 24.46 14.36
N SER A 39 3.18 23.55 13.73
CA SER A 39 3.58 22.29 14.35
C SER A 39 4.78 22.51 15.27
N ARG A 40 4.60 22.26 16.57
CA ARG A 40 5.67 22.37 17.59
C ARG A 40 6.73 21.28 17.43
N GLN A 41 6.33 20.11 16.95
CA GLN A 41 7.24 19.01 16.61
C GLN A 41 7.53 19.01 15.12
N ARG A 42 8.81 18.88 14.76
CA ARG A 42 9.21 18.60 13.37
C ARG A 42 8.86 17.15 13.06
N PRO A 43 7.96 16.87 12.10
CA PRO A 43 7.58 15.51 11.76
C PRO A 43 8.78 14.69 11.28
N ASP A 44 9.77 15.32 10.65
CA ASP A 44 11.01 14.69 10.18
C ASP A 44 11.87 14.12 11.33
N ARG A 45 11.68 14.59 12.56
CA ARG A 45 12.40 14.10 13.74
C ARG A 45 11.65 13.00 14.48
N ASP A 46 10.43 12.68 14.06
CA ASP A 46 9.69 11.56 14.63
C ASP A 46 10.33 10.24 14.17
N PRO A 47 10.69 9.33 15.09
CA PRO A 47 11.38 8.09 14.74
C PRO A 47 10.53 7.20 13.82
N THR A 48 9.22 7.25 13.94
CA THR A 48 8.29 6.49 13.10
C THR A 48 8.28 7.06 11.68
N VAL A 49 8.23 8.38 11.54
CA VAL A 49 8.27 9.05 10.24
C VAL A 49 9.61 8.79 9.55
N ALA A 50 10.73 8.95 10.26
CA ALA A 50 12.06 8.69 9.71
C ALA A 50 12.22 7.24 9.22
N ARG A 51 11.76 6.27 10.02
CA ARG A 51 11.75 4.85 9.62
C ARG A 51 10.88 4.60 8.40
N THR A 52 9.68 5.17 8.37
CA THR A 52 8.73 4.98 7.25
C THR A 52 9.30 5.55 5.96
N MET A 53 9.93 6.73 6.01
CA MET A 53 10.59 7.34 4.85
C MET A 53 11.75 6.48 4.34
N SER A 54 12.58 5.96 5.23
CA SER A 54 13.67 5.03 4.87
C SER A 54 13.13 3.75 4.21
N GLU A 55 12.03 3.19 4.72
CA GLU A 55 11.36 2.03 4.11
C GLU A 55 10.77 2.35 2.72
N ILE A 56 10.23 3.55 2.52
CA ILE A 56 9.73 3.98 1.20
C ILE A 56 10.88 4.11 0.20
N GLU A 57 11.98 4.75 0.60
CA GLU A 57 13.16 4.93 -0.26
C GLU A 57 13.79 3.60 -0.64
N THR A 58 13.95 2.69 0.31
CA THR A 58 14.48 1.35 0.04
C THR A 58 13.58 0.57 -0.93
N ARG A 59 12.25 0.63 -0.75
CA ARG A 59 11.28 0.04 -1.70
C ARG A 59 11.33 0.70 -3.07
N ALA A 60 11.52 2.01 -3.14
CA ALA A 60 11.63 2.73 -4.40
C ALA A 60 12.90 2.34 -5.18
N ARG A 61 14.04 2.18 -4.48
CA ARG A 61 15.31 1.71 -5.06
C ARG A 61 15.25 0.24 -5.50
N ALA A 62 14.56 -0.60 -4.73
CA ALA A 62 14.39 -2.02 -5.04
C ALA A 62 13.33 -2.28 -6.13
N ARG A 63 12.53 -1.26 -6.52
CA ARG A 63 11.50 -1.42 -7.53
C ARG A 63 12.15 -1.61 -8.90
N PRO A 64 11.92 -2.73 -9.61
CA PRO A 64 12.40 -2.88 -10.98
C PRO A 64 11.80 -1.77 -11.85
N LYS A 65 12.60 -1.18 -12.75
CA LYS A 65 12.18 -0.11 -13.67
C LYS A 65 11.04 -0.53 -14.60
N LYS A 66 10.81 -1.84 -14.76
CA LYS A 66 9.65 -2.37 -15.49
C LYS A 66 8.43 -2.25 -14.61
N LYS A 67 7.37 -1.61 -15.13
CA LYS A 67 6.02 -1.72 -14.56
C LYS A 67 5.76 -3.21 -14.37
N GLY A 68 5.71 -3.66 -13.11
CA GLY A 68 5.20 -5.00 -12.82
C GLY A 68 3.83 -5.16 -13.49
N PRO A 69 3.37 -6.40 -13.74
CA PRO A 69 2.00 -6.59 -14.19
C PRO A 69 1.11 -5.80 -13.23
N GLY A 70 0.30 -4.89 -13.77
CA GLY A 70 -0.59 -4.04 -12.97
C GLY A 70 -1.33 -4.92 -11.98
N LEU A 71 -1.64 -4.39 -10.79
CA LEU A 71 -2.41 -5.11 -9.76
C LEU A 71 -3.72 -5.70 -10.33
N PHE A 72 -4.17 -5.13 -11.45
CA PHE A 72 -5.26 -5.63 -12.26
C PHE A 72 -4.74 -5.85 -13.69
N PRO A 73 -4.99 -7.00 -14.30
CA PRO A 73 -4.88 -7.18 -15.74
C PRO A 73 -5.75 -6.13 -16.45
N GLU A 74 -5.26 -5.54 -17.54
CA GLU A 74 -6.04 -4.57 -18.35
C GLU A 74 -7.40 -5.15 -18.82
N ALA A 75 -7.48 -6.48 -18.96
CA ALA A 75 -8.70 -7.21 -19.26
C ALA A 75 -9.80 -7.06 -18.18
N ASP A 76 -9.43 -6.93 -16.90
CA ASP A 76 -10.38 -6.73 -15.79
C ASP A 76 -10.89 -5.28 -15.72
N ILE A 77 -10.12 -4.32 -16.25
CA ILE A 77 -10.44 -2.89 -16.19
C ILE A 77 -11.36 -2.48 -17.34
N LEU A 78 -11.16 -3.07 -18.53
CA LEU A 78 -11.84 -2.67 -19.77
C LEU A 78 -13.07 -3.51 -20.13
N GLY A 79 -13.58 -4.35 -19.22
CA GLY A 79 -14.91 -4.96 -19.35
C GLY A 79 -15.16 -5.72 -20.66
N GLY A 80 -14.17 -6.45 -21.16
CA GLY A 80 -14.28 -7.24 -22.40
C GLY A 80 -14.38 -8.74 -22.13
N SER A 81 -15.56 -9.31 -22.34
CA SER A 81 -15.81 -10.75 -22.29
C SER A 81 -15.02 -11.54 -23.35
N GLY A 82 -14.40 -12.67 -22.99
CA GLY A 82 -14.19 -13.79 -23.92
C GLY A 82 -12.97 -14.68 -23.72
N GLY A 83 -13.17 -15.83 -23.05
CA GLY A 83 -12.53 -17.16 -23.26
C GLY A 83 -10.99 -17.26 -23.18
N THR A 84 -10.39 -18.13 -22.37
CA THR A 84 -10.59 -19.58 -22.38
C THR A 84 -10.28 -20.21 -21.03
N ALA A 85 -11.25 -20.95 -20.50
CA ALA A 85 -10.95 -22.11 -19.67
C ALA A 85 -10.29 -23.21 -20.53
N ARG A 86 -9.48 -24.06 -19.87
CA ARG A 86 -8.76 -25.25 -20.36
C ARG A 86 -7.56 -25.01 -21.28
N GLN A 87 -6.38 -25.16 -20.69
CA GLN A 87 -5.48 -26.25 -21.10
C GLN A 87 -4.84 -26.87 -19.85
N ALA A 88 -5.20 -28.14 -19.64
CA ALA A 88 -4.64 -29.01 -18.63
C ALA A 88 -3.39 -29.70 -19.19
N ALA A 89 -2.45 -29.95 -18.29
CA ALA A 89 -1.66 -31.18 -18.14
C ALA A 89 -1.08 -31.87 -19.39
N ALA A 90 0.25 -31.83 -19.49
CA ALA A 90 1.17 -32.93 -19.85
C ALA A 90 2.57 -32.31 -20.06
N ALA A 91 3.72 -32.89 -19.78
CA ALA A 91 4.17 -34.03 -19.00
C ALA A 91 5.71 -33.84 -18.97
N GLY A 92 6.37 -34.15 -17.85
CA GLY A 92 7.84 -34.04 -17.78
C GLY A 92 8.38 -34.60 -16.48
N LYS A 93 8.30 -35.92 -16.30
CA LYS A 93 9.05 -36.64 -15.27
C LYS A 93 10.55 -36.55 -15.58
N SER A 94 11.33 -35.96 -14.70
CA SER A 94 12.75 -36.29 -14.57
C SER A 94 13.12 -36.52 -13.10
N LYS A 95 13.97 -37.52 -12.91
CA LYS A 95 14.30 -38.19 -11.65
C LYS A 95 15.28 -37.36 -10.81
N THR A 96 15.02 -37.38 -9.50
CA THR A 96 15.97 -37.50 -8.38
C THR A 96 17.15 -36.51 -8.28
N HIS A 97 17.01 -35.52 -7.39
CA HIS A 97 18.05 -35.21 -6.40
C HIS A 97 17.39 -34.98 -5.04
N ARG A 98 17.76 -35.80 -4.05
CA ARG A 98 17.23 -35.74 -2.67
C ARG A 98 17.89 -34.56 -1.95
N ALA A 99 17.37 -33.36 -2.17
CA ALA A 99 17.74 -32.17 -1.41
C ALA A 99 17.02 -32.17 -0.05
N ALA A 100 17.73 -31.79 1.01
CA ALA A 100 17.23 -31.73 2.39
C ALA A 100 15.89 -30.96 2.47
N LYS A 101 14.90 -31.54 3.15
CA LYS A 101 13.59 -30.91 3.35
C LYS A 101 13.77 -29.58 4.10
N PRO A 102 13.40 -28.42 3.53
CA PRO A 102 13.31 -27.20 4.32
C PRO A 102 12.21 -27.39 5.36
N LYS A 103 12.50 -27.12 6.64
CA LYS A 103 11.47 -27.05 7.70
C LYS A 103 10.37 -26.11 7.24
N SER A 104 9.15 -26.63 7.07
CA SER A 104 8.01 -25.81 6.73
C SER A 104 7.81 -24.79 7.85
N ARG A 105 7.92 -23.50 7.51
CA ARG A 105 7.52 -22.44 8.44
C ARG A 105 6.03 -22.61 8.69
N ARG A 106 5.67 -22.83 9.96
CA ARG A 106 4.28 -22.96 10.41
C ARG A 106 3.50 -21.75 9.89
N GLY A 107 2.51 -22.00 9.04
CA GLY A 107 1.68 -20.93 8.47
C GLY A 107 0.98 -20.13 9.56
N LEU A 108 0.72 -18.85 9.29
CA LEU A 108 -0.14 -18.03 10.12
C LEU A 108 -1.53 -18.67 10.20
N SER A 109 -2.11 -18.71 11.40
CA SER A 109 -3.46 -19.25 11.62
C SER A 109 -4.46 -18.52 10.72
N ALA A 110 -5.26 -19.27 9.96
CA ALA A 110 -6.35 -18.73 9.13
C ALA A 110 -7.49 -18.12 9.96
N ARG A 111 -7.47 -18.29 11.29
CA ARG A 111 -8.48 -17.75 12.21
C ARG A 111 -7.82 -16.86 13.28
N PRO A 112 -8.35 -15.65 13.53
CA PRO A 112 -7.89 -14.81 14.63
C PRO A 112 -8.16 -15.50 15.97
N LYS A 113 -7.28 -15.27 16.96
CA LYS A 113 -7.53 -15.73 18.33
C LYS A 113 -8.76 -14.99 18.87
N LEU A 114 -9.85 -15.72 19.08
CA LEU A 114 -11.03 -15.18 19.75
C LEU A 114 -10.66 -14.95 21.22
N VAL A 115 -10.64 -13.69 21.63
CA VAL A 115 -10.42 -13.31 23.02
C VAL A 115 -11.74 -13.50 23.76
N SER A 116 -11.76 -14.43 24.72
CA SER A 116 -12.88 -14.55 25.66
C SER A 116 -12.87 -13.34 26.58
N ARG A 117 -13.98 -12.59 26.62
CA ARG A 117 -14.17 -11.53 27.61
C ARG A 117 -14.40 -12.17 28.98
N ARG A 118 -13.51 -11.90 29.93
CA ARG A 118 -13.69 -12.28 31.33
C ARG A 118 -14.97 -11.63 31.85
N LYS A 119 -15.93 -12.43 32.34
CA LYS A 119 -17.12 -11.91 33.01
C LYS A 119 -16.68 -11.25 34.31
N LEU A 120 -16.98 -9.96 34.48
CA LEU A 120 -16.87 -9.28 35.76
C LEU A 120 -17.94 -9.89 36.67
N LYS A 121 -17.54 -10.36 37.85
CA LYS A 121 -18.48 -10.72 38.91
C LYS A 121 -19.08 -9.41 39.42
N THR A 122 -20.38 -9.24 39.20
CA THR A 122 -21.23 -8.30 39.94
C THR A 122 -21.36 -8.74 41.39
#